data_AF-A0A2E7A1F0-F1
#
_entry.id   AF-A0A2E7A1F0-F1
#
_cell.length_a   1.000
_cell.length_b   1.000
_cell.length_c   1.000
_cell.angle_alpha   90.00
_cell.angle_beta   90.00
_cell.angle_gamma   90.00
#
_symmetry.space_group_name_H-M   'P 1'
#
loop_
_entity.id
_entity.type
_entity.pdbx_description
1 polymer ?
#
loop_
_entity_poly.entity_id
_entity_poly.type
_entity_poly.pdbx_seq_one_letter_code
_entity_poly.pdbx_strand_id
1 'polypeptide(L)'
;MSADLHATSAYGNTYRIYVELDAGDRLDAVYGSSANGLVLGGNGLYHTPSFGVDMASTLNPALIAVFTSLAYDSWVTIGLEDQTGNVLAQQGVNFSNFGDEVTTDNGSWYITPDDAQGEEVGGRVLIAQLTISGGGSEADLYGNLNFQGKLADGSNWGATDQWLPAPGALALLGLAGIAGRRRRRA
;
A
#
# COMPACT_ATOMS: atom_id res chain seq x y z
N MET A 1 -5.65 3.26 7.50
CA MET A 1 -5.18 2.14 6.66
C MET A 1 -5.91 0.89 7.11
N SER A 2 -6.29 0.05 6.17
CA SER A 2 -7.06 -1.19 6.36
C SER A 2 -6.43 -2.33 5.54
N ALA A 3 -6.73 -3.57 5.92
CA ALA A 3 -6.43 -4.75 5.13
C ALA A 3 -7.72 -5.57 4.93
N ASP A 4 -8.06 -5.85 3.69
CA ASP A 4 -9.26 -6.61 3.34
C ASP A 4 -8.84 -7.96 2.74
N LEU A 5 -9.51 -9.05 3.16
CA LEU A 5 -9.36 -10.34 2.49
C LEU A 5 -9.87 -10.22 1.04
N HIS A 6 -8.99 -10.41 0.08
CA HIS A 6 -9.29 -10.36 -1.34
C HIS A 6 -9.61 -11.75 -1.91
N ALA A 7 -8.85 -12.78 -1.53
CA ALA A 7 -9.05 -14.14 -2.01
C ALA A 7 -8.49 -15.18 -1.03
N THR A 8 -9.07 -16.39 -1.07
CA THR A 8 -8.51 -17.59 -0.47
C THR A 8 -8.26 -18.62 -1.57
N SER A 9 -7.05 -19.16 -1.62
CA SER A 9 -6.63 -20.12 -2.65
C SER A 9 -5.74 -21.22 -2.08
N ALA A 10 -5.24 -22.11 -2.95
CA ALA A 10 -4.24 -23.11 -2.57
C ALA A 10 -2.89 -22.49 -2.18
N TYR A 11 -2.65 -21.20 -2.49
CA TYR A 11 -1.41 -20.49 -2.19
C TYR A 11 -1.48 -19.73 -0.85
N GLY A 12 -2.66 -19.57 -0.27
CA GLY A 12 -2.86 -18.84 0.98
C GLY A 12 -4.06 -17.89 0.95
N ASN A 13 -4.09 -16.99 1.93
CA ASN A 13 -5.05 -15.89 1.99
C ASN A 13 -4.38 -14.61 1.47
N THR A 14 -4.97 -14.03 0.43
CA THR A 14 -4.51 -12.79 -0.20
C THR A 14 -5.28 -11.63 0.38
N TYR A 15 -4.55 -10.65 0.89
CA TYR A 15 -5.07 -9.42 1.47
C TYR A 15 -4.70 -8.22 0.61
N ARG A 16 -5.60 -7.25 0.50
CA ARG A 16 -5.34 -5.97 -0.13
C ARG A 16 -5.33 -4.87 0.91
N ILE A 17 -4.30 -4.04 0.85
CA ILE A 17 -4.04 -3.00 1.85
C ILE A 17 -4.38 -1.66 1.24
N TYR A 18 -5.16 -0.87 1.98
CA TYR A 18 -5.74 0.37 1.49
C TYR A 18 -5.42 1.56 2.41
N VAL A 19 -5.24 2.72 1.79
CA VAL A 19 -5.30 4.03 2.46
C VAL A 19 -6.71 4.59 2.24
N GLU A 20 -7.41 4.88 3.33
CA GLU A 20 -8.72 5.54 3.29
C GLU A 20 -8.53 7.04 3.03
N LEU A 21 -9.25 7.59 2.06
CA LEU A 21 -9.18 8.98 1.62
C LEU A 21 -10.58 9.54 1.40
N ASP A 22 -10.74 10.85 1.58
CA ASP A 22 -11.99 11.55 1.26
C ASP A 22 -12.16 11.70 -0.26
N ALA A 23 -13.39 11.94 -0.70
CA ALA A 23 -13.68 12.04 -2.12
C ALA A 23 -12.92 13.19 -2.80
N GLY A 24 -12.17 12.85 -3.85
CA GLY A 24 -11.34 13.79 -4.61
C GLY A 24 -9.95 14.04 -4.02
N ASP A 25 -9.62 13.41 -2.88
CA ASP A 25 -8.25 13.34 -2.41
C ASP A 25 -7.49 12.25 -3.20
N ARG A 26 -6.15 12.32 -3.13
CA ARG A 26 -5.27 11.37 -3.80
C ARG A 26 -4.03 11.04 -2.98
N LEU A 27 -3.46 9.87 -3.25
CA LEU A 27 -2.17 9.41 -2.71
C LEU A 27 -1.09 9.52 -3.78
N ASP A 28 0.05 10.13 -3.43
CA ASP A 28 1.17 10.31 -4.36
C ASP A 28 2.39 9.47 -3.97
N ALA A 29 2.60 9.23 -2.68
CA ALA A 29 3.78 8.54 -2.19
C ALA A 29 3.50 7.75 -0.92
N VAL A 30 4.15 6.59 -0.84
CA VAL A 30 4.35 5.85 0.39
C VAL A 30 5.85 5.86 0.68
N TYR A 31 6.24 6.23 1.90
CA TYR A 31 7.64 6.55 2.19
C TYR A 31 8.11 6.17 3.59
N GLY A 32 9.42 6.01 3.72
CA GLY A 32 10.15 5.95 4.97
C GLY A 32 11.22 7.03 5.04
N SER A 33 11.50 7.48 6.25
CA SER A 33 12.45 8.54 6.59
C SER A 33 13.19 8.16 7.86
N SER A 34 14.32 8.82 8.13
CA SER A 34 15.13 8.50 9.32
C SER A 34 14.40 8.80 10.63
N ALA A 35 13.40 9.69 10.60
CA ALA A 35 12.54 9.99 11.74
C ALA A 35 11.37 9.01 11.87
N ASN A 36 10.79 8.59 10.75
CA ASN A 36 9.66 7.67 10.69
C ASN A 36 9.98 6.63 9.61
N GLY A 37 10.49 5.47 10.04
CA GLY A 37 10.77 4.36 9.14
C GLY A 37 9.49 3.84 8.49
N LEU A 38 9.67 3.03 7.46
CA LEU A 38 8.60 2.27 6.83
C LEU A 38 8.88 0.79 7.01
N VAL A 39 7.85 0.05 7.42
CA VAL A 39 7.79 -1.40 7.33
C VAL A 39 6.41 -1.81 6.85
N LEU A 40 6.36 -2.79 5.94
CA LEU A 40 5.15 -3.49 5.57
C LEU A 40 5.50 -4.93 5.26
N GLY A 41 4.81 -5.87 5.89
CA GLY A 41 5.09 -7.28 5.68
C GLY A 41 4.05 -8.21 6.27
N GLY A 42 4.40 -9.48 6.26
CA GLY A 42 3.64 -10.53 6.90
C GLY A 42 4.47 -11.79 7.04
N ASN A 43 4.07 -12.68 7.94
CA ASN A 43 4.81 -13.91 8.15
C ASN A 43 4.59 -14.89 6.99
N GLY A 44 5.62 -15.10 6.16
CA GLY A 44 5.59 -16.06 5.05
C GLY A 44 4.79 -15.57 3.85
N LEU A 45 5.18 -14.41 3.29
CA LEU A 45 4.53 -13.89 2.09
C LEU A 45 4.78 -14.80 0.89
N TYR A 46 3.73 -15.06 0.14
CA TYR A 46 3.80 -15.87 -1.06
C TYR A 46 4.36 -15.05 -2.21
N HIS A 47 5.37 -15.64 -2.86
CA HIS A 47 5.88 -15.25 -4.16
C HIS A 47 5.89 -16.46 -5.11
N THR A 48 5.41 -16.29 -6.33
CA THR A 48 5.46 -17.37 -7.31
C THR A 48 6.92 -17.69 -7.69
N PRO A 49 7.33 -18.97 -7.75
CA PRO A 49 8.71 -19.34 -8.10
C PRO A 49 9.14 -18.93 -9.51
N SER A 50 8.20 -18.53 -10.36
CA SER A 50 8.45 -18.14 -11.75
C SER A 50 7.62 -16.91 -12.08
N PHE A 51 8.28 -15.90 -12.64
CA PHE A 51 7.70 -14.61 -13.03
C PHE A 51 7.15 -13.77 -11.87
N GLY A 52 7.64 -14.01 -10.65
CA GLY A 52 7.25 -13.21 -9.48
C GLY A 52 7.55 -11.72 -9.68
N VAL A 53 6.74 -10.89 -9.05
CA VAL A 53 6.73 -9.44 -9.15
C VAL A 53 6.60 -8.82 -7.77
N ASP A 54 7.38 -7.77 -7.52
CA ASP A 54 7.28 -7.02 -6.25
C ASP A 54 6.47 -5.74 -6.39
N MET A 55 6.20 -5.32 -7.63
CA MET A 55 5.41 -4.12 -7.95
C MET A 55 4.32 -4.46 -8.96
N ALA A 56 3.11 -3.98 -8.72
CA ALA A 56 1.99 -4.11 -9.66
C ALA A 56 2.35 -3.61 -11.06
N SER A 57 3.17 -2.55 -11.16
CA SER A 57 3.62 -1.99 -12.44
C SER A 57 4.45 -2.94 -13.31
N THR A 58 4.90 -4.07 -12.74
CA THR A 58 5.63 -5.13 -13.45
C THR A 58 4.80 -6.39 -13.67
N LEU A 59 3.58 -6.44 -13.13
CA LEU A 59 2.66 -7.56 -13.34
C LEU A 59 2.04 -7.48 -14.73
N ASN A 60 2.33 -8.47 -15.57
CA ASN A 60 1.68 -8.60 -16.86
C ASN A 60 0.37 -9.39 -16.73
N PRO A 61 -0.81 -8.75 -16.88
CA PRO A 61 -2.09 -9.42 -16.65
C PRO A 61 -2.36 -10.56 -17.64
N ALA A 62 -1.76 -10.53 -18.83
CA ALA A 62 -1.89 -11.62 -19.81
C ALA A 62 -1.20 -12.91 -19.34
N LEU A 63 -0.20 -12.82 -18.47
CA LEU A 63 0.48 -13.99 -17.91
C LEU A 63 -0.36 -14.70 -16.85
N ILE A 64 -1.29 -14.01 -16.17
CA ILE A 64 -2.15 -14.59 -15.14
C ILE A 64 -3.05 -15.70 -15.71
N ALA A 65 -3.48 -15.56 -16.97
CA ALA A 65 -4.29 -16.59 -17.64
C ALA A 65 -3.54 -17.91 -17.89
N VAL A 66 -2.20 -17.87 -17.92
CA VAL A 66 -1.34 -19.04 -18.15
C VAL A 66 -0.73 -19.52 -16.84
N PHE A 67 -0.32 -18.60 -15.97
CA PHE A 67 0.27 -18.84 -14.67
C PHE A 67 -0.64 -18.26 -13.59
N THR A 68 -1.69 -19.01 -13.22
CA THR A 68 -2.70 -18.54 -12.26
C THR A 68 -2.15 -18.22 -10.88
N SER A 69 -0.96 -18.73 -10.53
CA SER A 69 -0.26 -18.39 -9.28
C SER A 69 0.10 -16.91 -9.19
N LEU A 70 0.34 -16.23 -10.32
CA LEU A 70 0.66 -14.79 -10.36
C LEU A 70 -0.43 -13.91 -9.77
N ALA A 71 -1.70 -14.36 -9.80
CA ALA A 71 -2.80 -13.60 -9.20
C ALA A 71 -2.64 -13.41 -7.68
N TYR A 72 -1.84 -14.28 -7.04
CA TYR A 72 -1.66 -14.32 -5.59
C TYR A 72 -0.28 -13.83 -5.16
N ASP A 73 0.51 -13.29 -6.08
CA ASP A 73 1.81 -12.74 -5.74
C ASP A 73 1.69 -11.56 -4.78
N SER A 74 2.71 -11.37 -3.95
CA SER A 74 2.76 -10.25 -3.02
C SER A 74 3.50 -9.07 -3.69
N TRP A 75 2.86 -7.91 -3.79
CA TRP A 75 3.43 -6.73 -4.44
C TRP A 75 2.92 -5.42 -3.83
N VAL A 76 3.61 -4.32 -4.11
CA VAL A 76 3.18 -2.96 -3.77
C VAL A 76 2.64 -2.19 -4.98
N THR A 77 1.84 -1.16 -4.71
CA THR A 77 1.30 -0.27 -5.74
C THR A 77 0.91 1.11 -5.21
N ILE A 78 0.39 1.95 -6.11
CA ILE A 78 -0.54 3.04 -5.81
C ILE A 78 -1.67 2.93 -6.84
N GLY A 79 -2.85 2.49 -6.37
CA GLY A 79 -4.12 2.44 -7.09
C GLY A 79 -4.31 1.29 -8.07
N LEU A 80 -3.35 1.05 -8.98
CA LEU A 80 -3.50 0.06 -10.05
C LEU A 80 -2.98 -1.32 -9.67
N GLU A 81 -3.53 -2.36 -10.30
CA GLU A 81 -3.28 -3.77 -9.94
C GLU A 81 -2.32 -4.49 -10.88
N ASP A 82 -1.98 -3.88 -12.03
CA ASP A 82 -1.09 -4.45 -13.02
C ASP A 82 -0.29 -3.37 -13.77
N GLN A 83 0.50 -3.75 -14.79
CA GLN A 83 1.35 -2.85 -15.56
C GLN A 83 0.60 -1.87 -16.49
N THR A 84 -0.70 -2.06 -16.72
CA THR A 84 -1.48 -1.32 -17.71
C THR A 84 -1.72 0.11 -17.26
N GLY A 85 -0.98 1.05 -17.86
CA GLY A 85 -1.07 2.47 -17.49
C GLY A 85 -0.47 2.77 -16.10
N ASN A 86 0.23 1.81 -15.51
CA ASN A 86 0.82 1.94 -14.18
C ASN A 86 2.24 2.47 -14.27
N VAL A 87 2.43 3.68 -13.77
CA VAL A 87 3.70 4.42 -13.82
C VAL A 87 4.40 4.50 -12.47
N LEU A 88 4.09 3.55 -11.57
CA LEU A 88 4.71 3.45 -10.26
C LEU A 88 6.24 3.46 -10.35
N ALA A 89 6.86 4.41 -9.66
CA ALA A 89 8.29 4.53 -9.53
C ALA A 89 8.73 4.22 -8.09
N GLN A 90 10.01 3.93 -7.91
CA GLN A 90 10.61 3.78 -6.59
C GLN A 90 11.99 4.44 -6.52
N GLN A 91 12.36 4.89 -5.32
CA GLN A 91 13.68 5.43 -5.02
C GLN A 91 14.04 5.13 -3.57
N GLY A 92 15.23 4.55 -3.31
CA GLY A 92 15.69 4.30 -1.94
C GLY A 92 14.94 3.20 -1.19
N VAL A 93 14.09 2.45 -1.88
CA VAL A 93 13.44 1.21 -1.40
C VAL A 93 14.07 0.05 -2.15
N ASN A 94 14.30 -1.07 -1.45
CA ASN A 94 14.76 -2.29 -2.08
C ASN A 94 13.69 -3.38 -1.90
N PHE A 95 13.07 -3.79 -3.00
CA PHE A 95 12.12 -4.90 -3.00
C PHE A 95 12.79 -6.28 -3.14
N SER A 96 14.11 -6.37 -3.33
CA SER A 96 14.80 -7.67 -3.51
C SER A 96 14.74 -8.61 -2.29
N ASN A 97 14.13 -8.18 -1.18
CA ASN A 97 13.91 -8.95 0.05
C ASN A 97 12.43 -8.98 0.47
N PHE A 98 11.49 -8.66 -0.43
CA PHE A 98 10.05 -8.59 -0.15
C PHE A 98 9.38 -9.95 0.13
N GLY A 99 10.17 -11.00 0.40
CA GLY A 99 9.68 -12.31 0.79
C GLY A 99 8.99 -12.33 2.15
N ASP A 100 9.41 -11.47 3.07
CA ASP A 100 8.75 -11.31 4.39
C ASP A 100 8.23 -9.87 4.56
N GLU A 101 9.04 -8.87 4.20
CA GLU A 101 8.70 -7.47 4.38
C GLU A 101 9.45 -6.52 3.43
N VAL A 102 8.86 -5.34 3.19
CA VAL A 102 9.57 -4.16 2.68
C VAL A 102 9.89 -3.25 3.86
N THR A 103 11.13 -2.79 3.93
CA THR A 103 11.55 -1.77 4.89
C THR A 103 12.39 -0.68 4.24
N THR A 104 12.28 0.54 4.76
CA THR A 104 13.20 1.64 4.41
C THR A 104 13.14 2.74 5.47
N ASP A 105 14.25 3.43 5.68
CA ASP A 105 14.35 4.66 6.48
C ASP A 105 14.76 5.87 5.62
N ASN A 106 14.82 5.72 4.30
CA ASN A 106 15.14 6.80 3.37
C ASN A 106 14.74 6.43 1.93
N GLY A 107 13.45 6.16 1.73
CA GLY A 107 12.97 5.67 0.46
C GLY A 107 11.47 5.84 0.28
N SER A 108 11.03 5.74 -0.96
CA SER A 108 9.62 5.80 -1.33
C SER A 108 9.33 5.00 -2.59
N TRP A 109 8.11 4.47 -2.68
CA TRP A 109 7.46 4.27 -3.97
C TRP A 109 6.39 5.33 -4.17
N TYR A 110 6.31 5.86 -5.38
CA TYR A 110 5.57 7.07 -5.67
C TYR A 110 5.10 7.13 -7.11
N ILE A 111 4.19 8.07 -7.34
CA ILE A 111 3.72 8.53 -8.64
C ILE A 111 3.80 10.07 -8.67
N THR A 112 3.52 10.66 -9.83
CA THR A 112 3.44 12.11 -9.96
C THR A 112 2.00 12.62 -9.81
N PRO A 113 1.80 13.89 -9.41
CA PRO A 113 0.47 14.48 -9.30
C PRO A 113 -0.38 14.51 -10.58
N ASP A 114 0.18 14.20 -11.75
CA ASP A 114 -0.59 14.12 -13.00
C ASP A 114 -1.13 12.70 -13.26
N ASP A 115 -0.70 11.71 -12.47
CA ASP A 115 -1.05 10.31 -12.68
C ASP A 115 -2.38 9.97 -11.99
N ALA A 116 -3.39 9.64 -12.79
CA ALA A 116 -4.75 9.35 -12.30
C ALA A 116 -4.83 8.11 -11.38
N GLN A 117 -3.81 7.25 -11.36
CA GLN A 117 -3.78 6.08 -10.48
C GLN A 117 -3.71 6.43 -8.98
N GLY A 118 -3.35 7.67 -8.63
CA GLY A 118 -3.34 8.13 -7.24
C GLY A 118 -4.70 8.55 -6.71
N GLU A 119 -5.67 8.79 -7.59
CA GLU A 119 -6.98 9.30 -7.22
C GLU A 119 -7.74 8.27 -6.37
N GLU A 120 -8.47 8.76 -5.38
CA GLU A 120 -9.36 7.95 -4.57
C GLU A 120 -10.44 7.26 -5.43
N VAL A 121 -10.69 5.97 -5.14
CA VAL A 121 -11.78 5.20 -5.76
C VAL A 121 -12.53 4.42 -4.68
N GLY A 122 -13.74 4.85 -4.36
CA GLY A 122 -14.62 4.20 -3.38
C GLY A 122 -14.21 4.38 -1.91
N GLY A 123 -13.68 5.55 -1.57
CA GLY A 123 -13.18 5.98 -0.27
C GLY A 123 -11.72 5.64 0.00
N ARG A 124 -10.98 5.09 -0.98
CA ARG A 124 -9.66 4.50 -0.73
C ARG A 124 -8.76 4.38 -1.95
N VAL A 125 -7.47 4.15 -1.68
CA VAL A 125 -6.43 3.84 -2.67
C VAL A 125 -5.69 2.57 -2.26
N LEU A 126 -5.55 1.62 -3.19
CA LEU A 126 -4.79 0.38 -3.00
C LEU A 126 -3.29 0.70 -2.90
N ILE A 127 -2.59 0.13 -1.91
CA ILE A 127 -1.13 0.32 -1.76
C ILE A 127 -0.32 -0.97 -1.79
N ALA A 128 -0.96 -2.13 -1.57
CA ALA A 128 -0.30 -3.42 -1.67
C ALA A 128 -1.32 -4.56 -1.77
N GLN A 129 -0.85 -5.68 -2.32
CA GLN A 129 -1.44 -7.00 -2.17
C GLN A 129 -0.42 -7.90 -1.48
N LEU A 130 -0.80 -8.55 -0.38
CA LEU A 130 0.05 -9.47 0.37
C LEU A 130 -0.66 -10.81 0.53
N THR A 131 0.01 -11.91 0.19
CA THR A 131 -0.56 -13.25 0.36
C THR A 131 0.16 -14.00 1.46
N ILE A 132 -0.53 -14.35 2.54
CA ILE A 132 0.02 -15.16 3.62
C ILE A 132 -0.09 -16.64 3.25
N SER A 133 1.06 -17.28 3.02
CA SER A 133 1.12 -18.69 2.68
C SER A 133 0.67 -19.59 3.85
N GLY A 134 0.19 -20.80 3.54
CA GLY A 134 -0.18 -21.78 4.57
C GLY A 134 -1.50 -21.50 5.32
N GLY A 135 -2.30 -20.52 4.86
CA GLY A 135 -3.62 -20.23 5.41
C GLY A 135 -3.61 -19.34 6.65
N GLY A 136 -2.59 -18.49 6.80
CA GLY A 136 -2.56 -17.46 7.84
C GLY A 136 -3.68 -16.42 7.69
N SER A 137 -3.76 -15.52 8.65
CA SER A 137 -4.84 -14.54 8.80
C SER A 137 -4.33 -13.11 8.70
N GLU A 138 -5.24 -12.14 8.74
CA GLU A 138 -4.88 -10.72 8.81
C GLU A 138 -3.98 -10.40 10.01
N ALA A 139 -4.09 -11.18 11.10
CA ALA A 139 -3.24 -11.01 12.28
C ALA A 139 -1.75 -11.32 12.03
N ASP A 140 -1.43 -11.98 10.92
CA ASP A 140 -0.06 -12.26 10.49
C ASP A 140 0.53 -11.12 9.64
N LEU A 141 -0.28 -10.12 9.29
CA LEU A 141 0.17 -8.89 8.63
C LEU A 141 0.63 -7.86 9.64
N TYR A 142 1.65 -7.10 9.29
CA TYR A 142 2.14 -6.01 10.11
C TYR A 142 2.70 -4.87 9.26
N GLY A 143 2.64 -3.66 9.80
CA GLY A 143 3.22 -2.51 9.12
C GLY A 143 3.17 -1.22 9.93
N ASN A 144 4.04 -0.29 9.56
CA ASN A 144 4.05 1.10 9.98
C ASN A 144 4.52 1.91 8.76
N LEU A 145 3.62 2.70 8.19
CA LEU A 145 3.85 3.39 6.93
C LEU A 145 3.60 4.89 7.07
N ASN A 146 4.17 5.64 6.13
CA ASN A 146 3.95 7.07 6.00
C ASN A 146 3.50 7.39 4.57
N PHE A 147 2.62 8.38 4.46
CA PHE A 147 1.91 8.71 3.23
C PHE A 147 1.96 10.21 2.96
N GLN A 148 1.99 10.55 1.68
CA GLN A 148 1.83 11.92 1.21
C GLN A 148 0.93 11.93 -0.02
N GLY A 149 0.14 12.99 -0.16
CA GLY A 149 -0.67 13.21 -1.35
C GLY A 149 -1.24 14.61 -1.41
N LYS A 150 -2.35 14.75 -2.15
CA LYS A 150 -3.10 16.00 -2.28
C LYS A 150 -4.55 15.84 -1.89
N LEU A 151 -5.09 16.92 -1.33
CA LEU A 151 -6.52 17.05 -1.06
C LEU A 151 -7.24 17.50 -2.33
N ALA A 152 -8.56 17.36 -2.35
CA ALA A 152 -9.41 17.83 -3.46
C ALA A 152 -9.24 19.33 -3.79
N ASP A 153 -8.79 20.15 -2.85
CA ASP A 153 -8.49 21.58 -3.07
C ASP A 153 -7.08 21.85 -3.64
N GLY A 154 -6.33 20.80 -3.91
CA GLY A 154 -4.96 20.82 -4.46
C GLY A 154 -3.87 21.07 -3.43
N SER A 155 -4.20 21.25 -2.15
CA SER A 155 -3.21 21.37 -1.07
C SER A 155 -2.60 20.01 -0.70
N ASN A 156 -1.38 20.01 -0.17
CA ASN A 156 -0.69 18.78 0.21
C ASN A 156 -1.16 18.29 1.58
N TRP A 157 -1.27 16.98 1.74
CA TRP A 157 -1.44 16.31 3.04
C TRP A 157 -0.31 15.31 3.28
N GLY A 158 -0.10 14.95 4.55
CA GLY A 158 0.83 13.89 4.93
C GLY A 158 0.36 13.20 6.22
N ALA A 159 0.63 11.91 6.32
CA ALA A 159 0.32 11.08 7.49
C ALA A 159 1.54 10.20 7.81
N THR A 160 1.99 10.22 9.07
CA THR A 160 3.09 9.38 9.54
C THR A 160 2.59 8.35 10.54
N ASP A 161 3.37 7.30 10.78
CA ASP A 161 3.08 6.26 11.77
C ASP A 161 1.72 5.57 11.59
N GLN A 162 1.36 5.28 10.35
CA GLN A 162 0.11 4.58 10.04
C GLN A 162 0.33 3.07 10.19
N TRP A 163 -0.23 2.51 11.24
CA TRP A 163 -0.02 1.13 11.66
C TRP A 163 -0.99 0.14 11.01
N LEU A 164 -0.48 -1.07 10.71
CA LEU A 164 -1.24 -2.25 10.32
C LEU A 164 -0.95 -3.38 11.32
N PRO A 165 -1.96 -4.01 11.94
CA PRO A 165 -3.34 -3.55 12.03
C PRO A 165 -3.44 -2.20 12.79
N ALA A 166 -4.49 -1.43 12.53
CA ALA A 166 -4.68 -0.13 13.18
C ALA A 166 -4.78 -0.29 14.71
N PRO A 167 -4.09 0.55 15.51
CA PRO A 167 -4.17 0.54 16.97
C PRO A 167 -5.59 0.87 17.43
N GLY A 168 -6.38 -0.18 17.71
CA GLY A 168 -7.71 -0.07 18.30
C GLY A 168 -8.86 -0.04 17.29
N ALA A 169 -9.35 -1.23 16.92
CA ALA A 169 -10.65 -1.43 16.27
C ALA A 169 -11.87 -1.10 17.18
N LEU A 170 -11.67 -0.37 18.29
CA LEU A 170 -12.73 0.05 19.23
C LEU A 170 -13.00 1.56 19.22
N ALA A 171 -12.38 2.36 18.34
CA ALA A 171 -12.49 3.82 18.37
C ALA A 171 -12.89 4.50 17.04
N LEU A 172 -13.43 3.78 16.06
CA LEU A 172 -13.95 4.39 14.82
C LEU A 172 -15.44 4.76 14.93
N LEU A 173 -15.71 5.68 15.85
CA LEU A 173 -16.86 6.57 15.83
C LEU A 173 -16.30 7.98 16.05
N GLY A 174 -15.69 8.55 15.01
CA GLY A 174 -15.25 9.95 15.02
C GLY A 174 -13.87 10.21 14.41
N LEU A 175 -13.72 10.03 13.11
CA LEU A 175 -12.76 10.81 12.32
C LEU A 175 -13.55 11.89 11.58
N ALA A 176 -14.04 12.86 12.35
CA ALA A 176 -14.49 14.14 11.83
C ALA A 176 -13.58 15.22 12.45
N GLY A 177 -12.70 15.80 11.63
CA GLY A 177 -12.02 17.04 11.95
C GLY A 177 -10.53 16.92 12.26
N ILE A 178 -9.70 16.72 11.24
CA ILE A 178 -8.32 17.24 11.27
C ILE A 178 -8.34 18.59 10.53
N ALA A 179 -8.79 19.64 11.22
CA ALA A 179 -8.62 21.02 10.77
C ALA A 179 -7.30 21.56 11.36
N GLY A 180 -6.43 22.05 10.46
CA GLY A 180 -5.04 22.38 10.73
C GLY A 180 -4.79 23.41 11.84
N ARG A 181 -3.75 23.15 12.63
CA ARG A 181 -3.23 24.08 13.63
C ARG A 181 -2.32 25.12 12.96
N ARG A 182 -2.88 26.24 12.49
CA ARG A 182 -2.11 27.44 12.11
C ARG A 182 -1.34 27.98 13.32
N ARG A 183 0.00 27.84 13.33
CA ARG A 183 0.88 28.59 14.25
C ARG A 183 0.84 30.07 13.85
N ARG A 184 0.23 30.93 14.68
CA ARG A 184 0.44 32.38 14.61
C ARG A 184 1.87 32.66 15.08
N ARG A 185 2.68 33.29 14.22
CA ARG A 185 3.94 33.91 14.64
C ARG A 185 3.61 35.17 15.44
N ALA A 186 4.25 35.32 16.59
CA ALA A 186 4.35 36.58 17.32
C ALA A 186 5.39 37.48 16.64
#